data_AF-A0A1I0Q1I6-F1
#
_entry.id   AF-A0A1I0Q1I6-F1
#
_cell.length_a   1.000
_cell.length_b   1.000
_cell.length_c   1.000
_cell.angle_alpha   90.00
_cell.angle_beta   90.00
_cell.angle_gamma   90.00
#
_symmetry.space_group_name_H-M   'P 1'
#
loop_
_entity.id
_entity.type
_entity.pdbx_description
1 polymer ?
#
loop_
_entity_poly.entity_id
_entity_poly.type
_entity_poly.pdbx_seq_one_letter_code
_entity_poly.pdbx_strand_id
1 'polypeptide(L)' 'MTSGFAFDWCGLMRLGLGRLGLRPDQFWALTPIELIVMAGLDGQPAPCLRARLEELAKAFPDVRKSPMEGVD' A
#
# COMPACT_ATOMS: atom_id res chain seq x y z
N MET A 1 14.44 14.19 -7.73
CA MET A 1 14.87 13.50 -6.49
C MET A 1 13.72 12.59 -6.06
N THR A 2 13.63 11.42 -6.67
CA THR A 2 12.70 10.37 -6.25
C THR A 2 13.30 9.72 -5.01
N SER A 3 12.79 10.04 -3.83
CA SER A 3 13.11 9.27 -2.62
C SER A 3 12.55 7.87 -2.81
N GLY A 4 13.38 6.95 -3.30
CA GLY A 4 13.11 5.52 -3.20
C GLY A 4 12.92 5.19 -1.73
N PHE A 5 11.81 4.53 -1.40
CA PHE A 5 11.29 4.12 -0.08
C PHE A 5 10.08 4.87 0.49
N ALA A 6 9.64 6.02 -0.06
CA ALA A 6 8.35 6.59 0.32
C ALA A 6 7.24 6.15 -0.65
N PHE A 7 6.16 5.57 -0.13
CA PHE A 7 4.95 5.34 -0.91
C PHE A 7 4.37 6.69 -1.35
N ASP A 8 4.18 6.90 -2.65
CA ASP A 8 3.72 8.18 -3.21
C ASP A 8 2.23 8.42 -2.94
N TRP A 9 1.94 8.84 -1.72
CA TRP A 9 0.59 9.14 -1.26
C TRP A 9 -0.05 10.28 -2.06
N CYS A 10 0.72 11.32 -2.36
CA CYS A 10 0.24 12.48 -3.10
C CYS A 10 -0.10 12.13 -4.55
N GLY A 11 0.68 11.26 -5.19
CA GLY A 11 0.38 10.70 -6.50
C GLY A 11 -0.91 9.88 -6.48
N LEU A 12 -1.08 9.03 -5.45
CA LEU A 12 -2.28 8.22 -5.28
C LEU A 12 -3.56 9.07 -5.10
N MET A 13 -3.50 10.10 -4.24
CA MET A 13 -4.62 11.00 -4.02
C MET A 13 -5.02 11.78 -5.28
N ARG A 14 -4.03 12.25 -6.06
CA ARG A 14 -4.27 12.95 -7.33
C ARG A 14 -4.86 12.03 -8.40
N LEU A 15 -4.43 10.77 -8.43
CA LEU A 15 -5.00 9.76 -9.31
C LEU A 15 -6.47 9.47 -8.94
N GLY A 16 -6.72 9.12 -7.68
CA GLY A 16 -8.05 8.70 -7.22
C GLY A 16 -9.08 9.82 -7.20
N LEU A 17 -8.80 10.91 -6.46
CA LEU A 17 -9.75 12.00 -6.25
C LEU A 17 -9.75 13.03 -7.37
N GLY A 18 -8.66 13.12 -8.13
CA GLY A 18 -8.54 14.02 -9.27
C GLY A 18 -8.89 13.34 -10.59
N ARG A 19 -8.00 12.48 -11.07
CA ARG A 19 -8.08 11.92 -12.43
C ARG A 19 -9.22 10.94 -12.62
N LEU A 20 -9.49 10.07 -11.64
CA LEU A 20 -10.61 9.12 -11.67
C LEU A 20 -11.92 9.73 -11.19
N GLY A 21 -11.89 10.94 -10.60
CA GLY A 21 -13.09 11.65 -10.13
C GLY A 21 -13.85 10.90 -9.03
N LEU A 22 -13.18 10.01 -8.29
CA LEU A 22 -13.82 9.24 -7.22
C LEU A 22 -14.15 10.15 -6.05
N ARG A 23 -15.33 9.93 -5.45
CA ARG A 23 -15.63 10.53 -4.15
C ARG A 23 -14.73 9.89 -3.09
N PRO A 24 -14.36 10.61 -2.01
CA PRO A 24 -13.44 10.07 -0.99
C PRO A 24 -13.90 8.74 -0.39
N ASP A 25 -15.19 8.60 -0.10
CA ASP A 25 -15.80 7.36 0.39
C ASP A 25 -15.64 6.19 -0.58
N GLN A 26 -15.86 6.43 -1.87
CA GLN A 26 -15.68 5.41 -2.91
C GLN A 26 -14.22 5.02 -3.04
N PHE A 27 -13.30 5.99 -3.06
CA PHE A 27 -11.86 5.73 -3.17
C PHE A 27 -11.35 4.84 -2.03
N TRP A 28 -11.79 5.09 -0.78
CA TRP A 28 -11.37 4.29 0.37
C TRP A 28 -12.05 2.94 0.49
N ALA A 29 -13.19 2.75 -0.19
CA ALA A 29 -13.86 1.46 -0.26
C ALA A 29 -13.24 0.52 -1.31
N LEU A 30 -12.48 1.05 -2.27
CA LEU A 30 -11.85 0.25 -3.32
C LEU A 30 -10.71 -0.60 -2.76
N THR A 31 -10.63 -1.82 -3.26
CA THR A 31 -9.44 -2.63 -3.13
C THR A 31 -8.31 -2.07 -4.00
N PRO A 32 -7.03 -2.28 -3.64
CA PRO A 32 -5.90 -1.82 -4.45
C PRO A 32 -5.92 -2.36 -5.90
N ILE A 33 -6.45 -3.57 -6.11
CA ILE A 33 -6.55 -4.17 -7.44
C ILE A 33 -7.59 -3.46 -8.30
N GLU A 34 -8.76 -3.11 -7.75
CA GLU A 34 -9.79 -2.34 -8.47
C GLU A 34 -9.24 -0.97 -8.86
N LEU A 35 -8.51 -0.30 -7.96
CA LEU A 35 -7.90 0.98 -8.26
C LEU A 35 -6.87 0.90 -9.40
N ILE A 36 -6.05 -0.16 -9.44
CA ILE A 36 -5.06 -0.40 -10.52
C ILE A 36 -5.77 -0.62 -11.86
N VAL A 37 -6.85 -1.41 -11.88
CA VAL A 37 -7.65 -1.65 -13.08
C VAL A 37 -8.29 -0.35 -13.58
N MET A 38 -8.89 0.44 -12.69
CA MET A 38 -9.48 1.74 -13.04
C MET A 38 -8.44 2.76 -13.51
N ALA A 39 -7.20 2.66 -13.03
CA ALA A 39 -6.09 3.47 -13.46
C ALA A 39 -5.50 3.06 -14.84
N GLY A 40 -5.94 1.94 -15.42
CA GLY A 40 -5.39 1.38 -16.66
C GLY A 40 -3.96 0.85 -16.50
N LEU A 41 -3.62 0.37 -15.30
CA LEU A 41 -2.30 -0.15 -14.93
C LEU A 41 -2.29 -1.68 -14.77
N ASP A 42 -3.36 -2.36 -15.19
CA ASP A 42 -3.60 -3.80 -15.11
C ASP A 42 -2.55 -4.66 -15.86
N GLY A 43 -1.84 -4.08 -16.83
CA GLY A 43 -0.72 -4.72 -17.53
C GLY A 43 0.65 -4.61 -16.84
N GLN A 44 0.76 -3.86 -15.74
CA GLN A 44 2.01 -3.76 -14.98
C GLN A 44 2.09 -4.91 -13.96
N PRO A 45 3.27 -5.52 -13.74
CA PRO A 45 3.42 -6.57 -12.74
C PRO A 45 2.95 -6.04 -11.38
N ALA A 46 1.88 -6.62 -10.86
CA ALA A 46 1.27 -6.16 -9.62
C ALA A 46 2.31 -6.24 -8.49
N PRO A 47 2.61 -5.14 -7.77
CA PRO A 47 3.54 -5.17 -6.66
C PRO A 47 3.03 -5.99 -5.46
N CYS A 48 1.79 -6.49 -5.51
CA CYS A 48 1.14 -7.31 -4.50
C CYS A 48 1.09 -8.80 -4.89
N LEU A 49 2.19 -9.36 -5.37
CA LEU A 49 2.31 -10.81 -5.56
C LEU A 49 2.31 -11.51 -4.19
N ARG A 50 1.68 -12.68 -4.10
CA ARG A 50 1.68 -13.51 -2.87
C ARG A 50 3.09 -13.77 -2.36
N ALA A 51 4.03 -14.02 -3.27
CA ALA A 51 5.46 -14.19 -2.96
C ALA A 51 6.06 -12.93 -2.30
N ARG A 52 5.71 -11.73 -2.79
CA ARG A 52 6.20 -10.48 -2.21
C ARG A 52 5.62 -10.23 -0.82
N LEU A 53 4.35 -10.61 -0.61
CA LEU A 53 3.73 -10.56 0.72
C LEU A 53 4.42 -11.52 1.70
N GLU A 54 4.78 -12.72 1.24
CA GLU A 54 5.55 -13.69 2.04
C GLU A 54 6.97 -13.19 2.37
N GLU A 55 7.65 -12.53 1.43
CA GLU A 55 8.93 -11.85 1.69
C GLU A 55 8.79 -10.76 2.76
N LEU A 56 7.76 -9.93 2.66
CA LEU A 56 7.51 -8.85 3.62
C LEU A 56 7.15 -9.40 5.00
N ALA A 57 6.32 -10.44 5.09
CA ALA A 57 5.98 -11.08 6.37
C ALA A 57 7.22 -11.68 7.07
N LYS A 58 8.20 -12.18 6.30
CA LYS A 58 9.49 -12.63 6.84
C LYS A 58 10.38 -11.47 7.28
N ALA A 59 10.38 -10.37 6.52
CA ALA A 59 11.21 -9.20 6.80
C ALA A 59 10.69 -8.36 7.98
N PHE A 60 9.37 -8.33 8.18
CA PHE A 60 8.69 -7.57 9.23
C PHE A 60 7.76 -8.49 10.01
N PRO A 61 8.31 -9.39 10.86
CA PRO A 61 7.48 -10.25 11.69
C PRO A 61 6.75 -9.42 12.74
N ASP A 62 5.43 -9.64 12.89
CA ASP A 62 4.56 -8.95 13.85
C ASP A 62 4.79 -9.44 15.29
N VAL A 63 6.05 -9.48 15.72
CA VAL A 63 6.40 -9.77 17.10
C VAL A 63 6.07 -8.53 17.92
N ARG A 64 5.06 -8.63 18.79
CA ARG A 64 4.85 -7.59 19.80
C ARG A 64 6.15 -7.44 20.58
N LYS A 65 6.75 -6.25 20.53
CA LYS A 65 7.80 -5.88 21.46
C LYS A 65 7.17 -5.91 22.85
N SER A 66 7.40 -6.99 23.60
CA SER A 66 6.96 -7.07 24.99
C SER A 66 7.57 -5.87 25.72
N PRO A 67 6.78 -5.03 26.41
CA PRO A 67 7.34 -3.90 27.13
C PRO A 67 8.18 -4.46 28.28
N MET A 68 9.48 -4.16 28.25
CA MET A 68 10.41 -4.13 29.38
C MET A 68 10.16 -5.18 30.47
N GLU A 69 10.78 -6.35 30.30
CA GLU A 69 11.11 -7.22 31.44
C GLU A 69 12.32 -6.60 32.14
N GLY A 70 12.04 -5.89 33.23
CA GLY A 70 13.02 -5.12 33.99
C GLY A 70 12.39 -4.62 35.28
N VAL A 71 11.92 -5.57 36.10
CA VAL A 71 11.73 -5.37 37.53
C VAL A 71 12.66 -6.38 38.21
N ASP A 72 13.79 -5.87 38.67
CA ASP A 72 14.39 -6.15 39.99
C ASP A 72 15.48 -5.09 40.28
#